data_AF-A0A239PQM3-F1
#
_entry.id   AF-A0A239PQM3-F1
#
_cell.length_a   1.000
_cell.length_b   1.000
_cell.length_c   1.000
_cell.angle_alpha   90.00
_cell.angle_beta   90.00
_cell.angle_gamma   90.00
#
_symmetry.space_group_name_H-M   'P 1'
#
loop_
_entity.id
_entity.type
_entity.pdbx_description
1 polymer ?
#
loop_
_entity_poly.entity_id
_entity_poly.type
_entity_poly.pdbx_seq_one_letter_code
_entity_poly.pdbx_strand_id
1 'polypeptide(L)'
;MVDRRQLLTAGAAAASGALFGGAGLRAAAQDAARTGKGLGAESSKLFLPADKDDLQPAAYDRLDLDWSKRRTRLLQERLKADYAGVLLTDRWNVIYFTGLWHTTTERMIYAFIPSEGEGPIWFYPALDRDLIESWWFADGEMYFDWHHAESGFPHLGEVVKGPKVDLWEWAAEGLKRRGYTRRKLAADAELVPSVQKKIVRTLGRAMSDMSAACMNMRMRKTPEELALARRAYAYFDRIHAFARDLLLTHGTDLIDYDIASAAEKYGTDLVMADIVRDGGPHMAVGITIGVGCRAGKATSYPHPNQFHHNKVERGQALQIAGVVRIGGCGGELYRPCMIRPYTDHMKKIWTVNRDACLMQKDLSCAGTPCQDVACAIHRFQVEQGVQNTFITGRRTARVRKATSRPGSRSAMKRSSIRACAFRSSLVCSIPKPASVRTSPTCSRLCPRDRLCRCRGCRGARSGRSSTFCLYTKRRCS
;
A
#
# COMPACT_ATOMS: atom_id res chain seq x y z
N MET A 1 6.28 -72.89 24.70
CA MET A 1 4.88 -72.53 24.43
C MET A 1 4.60 -71.27 25.25
N VAL A 2 4.74 -70.09 24.65
CA VAL A 2 4.66 -68.80 25.35
C VAL A 2 3.18 -68.38 25.44
N ASP A 3 2.73 -68.11 26.66
CA ASP A 3 1.35 -67.81 27.01
C ASP A 3 0.86 -66.52 26.32
N ARG A 4 -0.27 -66.65 25.59
CA ARG A 4 -0.94 -65.58 24.84
C ARG A 4 -1.38 -64.40 25.72
N ARG A 5 -1.40 -64.57 27.06
CA ARG A 5 -1.74 -63.50 28.02
C ARG A 5 -0.59 -62.57 28.39
N GLN A 6 0.67 -62.96 28.20
CA GLN A 6 1.82 -62.08 28.49
C GLN A 6 2.13 -61.08 27.36
N LEU A 7 1.63 -61.32 26.14
CA LEU A 7 1.80 -60.37 25.02
C LEU A 7 0.81 -59.20 25.04
N LEU A 8 -0.26 -59.27 25.84
CA LEU A 8 -1.29 -58.22 25.91
C LEU A 8 -1.10 -57.23 27.07
N THR A 9 -0.22 -57.52 28.02
CA THR A 9 0.07 -56.61 29.16
C THR A 9 1.30 -55.73 28.92
N ALA A 10 2.21 -56.11 28.01
CA ALA A 10 3.35 -55.26 27.61
C ALA A 10 3.04 -54.29 26.45
N GLY A 11 1.90 -54.45 25.76
CA GLY A 11 1.53 -53.66 24.58
C GLY A 11 0.60 -52.47 24.84
N ALA A 12 0.06 -52.32 26.05
CA ALA A 12 -0.97 -51.30 26.35
C ALA A 12 -0.45 -50.03 27.05
N ALA A 13 0.82 -49.99 27.48
CA ALA A 13 1.38 -48.85 28.21
C ALA A 13 2.14 -47.82 27.33
N ALA A 14 2.30 -48.06 26.02
CA ALA A 14 3.12 -47.21 25.14
C ALA A 14 2.35 -46.48 24.03
N ALA A 15 1.01 -46.61 23.96
CA ALA A 15 0.23 -46.07 22.83
C ALA A 15 -0.85 -45.04 23.21
N SER A 16 -0.89 -44.56 24.47
CA SER A 16 -1.88 -43.57 24.92
C SER A 16 -1.28 -42.20 25.27
N GLY A 17 0.05 -42.05 25.25
CA GLY A 17 0.74 -40.78 25.57
C GLY A 17 0.91 -39.81 24.38
N ALA A 18 0.75 -40.27 23.14
CA ALA A 18 1.13 -39.48 21.97
C ALA A 18 -0.01 -38.62 21.37
N LEU A 19 -1.27 -38.87 21.73
CA LEU A 19 -2.42 -38.15 21.14
C LEU A 19 -2.92 -36.97 21.98
N PHE A 20 -2.54 -36.88 23.27
CA PHE A 20 -2.89 -35.74 24.13
C PHE A 20 -1.75 -34.72 24.33
N GLY A 21 -0.50 -35.08 23.99
CA GLY A 21 0.65 -34.18 24.14
C GLY A 21 0.60 -32.98 23.19
N GLY A 22 0.18 -33.17 21.93
CA GLY A 22 0.17 -32.11 20.92
C GLY A 22 -0.87 -31.01 21.17
N ALA A 23 -2.02 -31.36 21.73
CA ALA A 23 -3.07 -30.38 22.06
C ALA A 23 -2.69 -29.54 23.29
N GLY A 24 -2.10 -30.16 24.32
CA GLY A 24 -1.61 -29.47 25.51
C GLY A 24 -0.40 -28.56 25.24
N LEU A 25 0.55 -29.02 24.41
CA LEU A 25 1.70 -28.22 23.97
C LEU A 25 1.26 -27.04 23.09
N ARG A 26 0.29 -27.25 22.19
CA ARG A 26 -0.27 -26.16 21.39
C ARG A 26 -1.05 -25.15 22.24
N ALA A 27 -1.82 -25.62 23.23
CA ALA A 27 -2.52 -24.74 24.17
C ALA A 27 -1.53 -23.93 25.05
N ALA A 28 -0.43 -24.54 25.49
CA ALA A 28 0.62 -23.86 26.24
C ALA A 28 1.41 -22.86 25.36
N ALA A 29 1.68 -23.21 24.10
CA ALA A 29 2.28 -22.30 23.13
C ALA A 29 1.35 -21.12 22.79
N GLN A 30 0.04 -21.37 22.70
CA GLN A 30 -0.99 -20.35 22.54
C GLN A 30 -1.12 -19.47 23.79
N ASP A 31 -0.97 -20.03 25.00
CA ASP A 31 -1.00 -19.24 26.24
C ASP A 31 0.29 -18.44 26.45
N ALA A 32 1.46 -18.97 26.07
CA ALA A 32 2.72 -18.22 26.02
C ALA A 32 2.67 -17.09 24.97
N ALA A 33 2.11 -17.38 23.80
CA ALA A 33 1.76 -16.37 22.79
C ALA A 33 0.79 -15.31 23.32
N ARG A 34 -0.17 -15.70 24.17
CA ARG A 34 -1.19 -14.83 24.75
C ARG A 34 -0.66 -13.95 25.89
N THR A 35 0.23 -14.49 26.73
CA THR A 35 0.74 -13.84 27.94
C THR A 35 2.07 -13.12 27.74
N GLY A 36 2.85 -13.53 26.74
CA GLY A 36 4.12 -12.93 26.34
C GLY A 36 5.23 -12.92 27.40
N LYS A 37 5.04 -13.58 28.55
CA LYS A 37 5.99 -13.56 29.66
C LYS A 37 7.28 -14.27 29.29
N GLY A 38 8.40 -13.55 29.31
CA GLY A 38 9.75 -14.09 29.13
C GLY A 38 10.23 -14.24 27.67
N LEU A 39 9.39 -13.94 26.68
CA LEU A 39 9.76 -14.01 25.25
C LEU A 39 10.31 -12.67 24.75
N GLY A 40 11.30 -12.72 23.85
CA GLY A 40 11.95 -11.57 23.22
C GLY A 40 13.30 -11.22 23.85
N ALA A 41 13.56 -11.62 25.09
CA ALA A 41 14.79 -11.26 25.81
C ALA A 41 16.05 -11.88 25.19
N GLU A 42 15.98 -13.15 24.75
CA GLU A 42 17.14 -13.83 24.17
C GLU A 42 17.44 -13.29 22.77
N SER A 43 16.42 -13.13 21.93
CA SER A 43 16.60 -12.54 20.60
C SER A 43 17.02 -11.08 20.63
N SER A 44 16.64 -10.31 21.65
CA SER A 44 17.04 -8.90 21.76
C SER A 44 18.55 -8.74 22.00
N LYS A 45 19.25 -9.76 22.52
CA LYS A 45 20.72 -9.76 22.63
C LYS A 45 21.43 -9.73 21.28
N LEU A 46 20.72 -10.04 20.19
CA LEU A 46 21.24 -9.99 18.82
C LEU A 46 21.08 -8.62 18.17
N PHE A 47 20.40 -7.67 18.83
CA PHE A 47 20.33 -6.32 18.31
C PHE A 47 21.73 -5.75 18.19
N LEU A 48 21.93 -5.00 17.12
CA LEU A 48 23.14 -4.20 17.02
C LEU A 48 23.16 -3.26 18.23
N PRO A 49 24.36 -2.94 18.77
CA PRO A 49 24.48 -1.85 19.71
C PRO A 49 23.77 -0.63 19.14
N ALA A 50 23.17 0.19 20.00
CA ALA A 50 22.59 1.46 19.56
C ALA A 50 23.58 2.13 18.61
N ASP A 51 23.11 2.43 17.39
CA ASP A 51 23.95 3.03 16.35
C ASP A 51 24.66 4.23 16.97
N LYS A 52 25.93 4.47 16.60
CA LYS A 52 26.61 5.73 16.94
C LYS A 52 26.02 6.94 16.19
N ASP A 53 24.82 6.81 15.62
CA ASP A 53 24.13 7.93 15.03
C ASP A 53 23.41 8.72 16.12
N ASP A 54 23.39 10.04 15.97
CA ASP A 54 22.77 10.94 16.93
C ASP A 54 21.22 10.92 16.83
N LEU A 55 20.62 9.95 16.12
CA LEU A 55 19.18 9.92 15.87
C LEU A 55 18.43 9.27 17.05
N GLN A 56 17.95 10.12 17.94
CA GLN A 56 17.14 9.72 19.08
C GLN A 56 15.69 9.39 18.66
N PRO A 57 15.05 8.38 19.30
CA PRO A 57 13.63 8.13 19.12
C PRO A 57 12.79 9.31 19.65
N ALA A 58 11.68 9.59 18.97
CA ALA A 58 10.74 10.63 19.40
C ALA A 58 10.13 10.32 20.78
N ALA A 59 9.89 11.37 21.57
CA ALA A 59 9.11 11.30 22.81
C ALA A 59 7.61 11.64 22.62
N TYR A 60 7.21 11.88 21.37
CA TYR A 60 5.85 12.25 20.98
C TYR A 60 5.23 11.19 20.06
N ASP A 61 3.90 11.16 20.00
CA ASP A 61 3.13 10.09 19.33
C ASP A 61 2.75 10.42 17.89
N ARG A 62 2.80 11.71 17.53
CA ARG A 62 2.51 12.22 16.18
C ARG A 62 3.20 13.55 15.94
N LEU A 63 3.35 13.92 14.67
CA LEU A 63 3.69 15.28 14.28
C LEU A 63 2.53 16.21 14.69
N ASP A 64 2.88 17.33 15.31
CA ASP A 64 1.93 18.34 15.73
C ASP A 64 1.35 19.12 14.53
N LEU A 65 0.30 19.89 14.79
CA LEU A 65 -0.34 20.71 13.75
C LEU A 65 0.62 21.77 13.20
N ASP A 66 1.47 22.34 14.04
CA ASP A 66 2.41 23.39 13.62
C ASP A 66 3.45 22.89 12.63
N TRP A 67 3.86 21.62 12.74
CA TRP A 67 4.68 20.95 11.75
C TRP A 67 3.97 20.90 10.40
N SER A 68 2.71 20.49 10.34
CA SER A 68 1.93 20.47 9.09
C SER A 68 1.73 21.89 8.52
N LYS A 69 1.48 22.89 9.38
CA LYS A 69 1.44 24.31 8.98
C LYS A 69 2.77 24.78 8.38
N ARG A 70 3.92 24.37 8.92
CA ARG A 70 5.25 24.64 8.32
C ARG A 70 5.37 24.01 6.92
N ARG A 71 4.90 22.77 6.74
CA ARG A 71 4.92 22.09 5.43
C ARG A 71 3.98 22.76 4.43
N THR A 72 2.80 23.19 4.86
CA THR A 72 1.86 23.95 4.03
C THR A 72 2.45 25.30 3.59
N ARG A 73 3.10 26.05 4.49
CA ARG A 73 3.78 27.31 4.10
C ARG A 73 4.84 27.09 3.02
N LEU A 74 5.64 26.04 3.15
CA LEU A 74 6.63 25.68 2.12
C LEU A 74 5.97 25.29 0.79
N LEU A 75 4.80 24.64 0.83
CA LEU A 75 4.01 24.34 -0.37
C LEU A 75 3.47 25.63 -1.02
N GLN A 76 2.94 26.55 -0.21
CA GLN A 76 2.45 27.86 -0.65
C GLN A 76 3.55 28.67 -1.34
N GLU A 77 4.75 28.71 -0.77
CA GLU A 77 5.92 29.37 -1.38
C GLU A 77 6.23 28.82 -2.78
N ARG A 78 6.12 27.50 -2.98
CA ARG A 78 6.32 26.86 -4.29
C ARG A 78 5.19 27.15 -5.27
N LEU A 79 3.98 27.42 -4.77
CA LEU A 79 2.82 27.72 -5.59
C LEU A 79 2.82 29.17 -6.10
N LYS A 80 3.25 30.13 -5.26
CA LYS A 80 3.08 31.59 -5.48
C LYS A 80 3.47 32.08 -6.88
N ALA A 81 4.51 31.51 -7.49
CA ALA A 81 4.97 31.87 -8.82
C ALA A 81 3.93 31.57 -9.92
N ASP A 82 3.36 30.37 -9.91
CA ASP A 82 2.63 29.83 -11.06
C ASP A 82 1.14 29.55 -10.78
N TYR A 83 0.77 29.35 -9.52
CA TYR A 83 -0.51 28.80 -9.10
C TYR A 83 -1.15 29.62 -7.99
N ALA A 84 -2.48 29.76 -8.02
CA ALA A 84 -3.25 30.32 -6.92
C ALA A 84 -3.55 29.31 -5.80
N GLY A 85 -3.29 28.02 -6.04
CA GLY A 85 -3.43 26.96 -5.05
C GLY A 85 -3.38 25.57 -5.65
N VAL A 86 -3.46 24.56 -4.78
CA VAL A 86 -3.50 23.14 -5.15
C VAL A 86 -4.65 22.44 -4.46
N LEU A 87 -5.40 21.63 -5.21
CA LEU A 87 -6.37 20.69 -4.66
C LEU A 87 -5.66 19.38 -4.27
N LEU A 88 -5.67 19.07 -2.97
CA LEU A 88 -5.16 17.82 -2.41
C LEU A 88 -6.25 16.75 -2.45
N THR A 89 -5.97 15.68 -3.17
CA THR A 89 -6.86 14.56 -3.43
C THR A 89 -6.27 13.22 -2.96
N ASP A 90 -4.94 13.14 -2.86
CA ASP A 90 -4.26 12.02 -2.20
C ASP A 90 -4.35 12.17 -0.69
N ARG A 91 -4.88 11.13 -0.01
CA ARG A 91 -5.00 11.09 1.46
C ARG A 91 -3.69 11.46 2.15
N TRP A 92 -2.57 10.98 1.64
CA TRP A 92 -1.30 11.21 2.33
C TRP A 92 -0.80 12.64 2.17
N ASN A 93 -1.12 13.32 1.07
CA ASN A 93 -0.86 14.75 0.93
C ASN A 93 -1.80 15.56 1.83
N VAL A 94 -3.08 15.18 1.92
CA VAL A 94 -4.02 15.79 2.89
C VAL A 94 -3.43 15.69 4.31
N ILE A 95 -3.05 14.49 4.76
CA ILE A 95 -2.43 14.28 6.08
C ILE A 95 -1.14 15.09 6.22
N TYR A 96 -0.24 15.04 5.24
CA TYR A 96 1.06 15.69 5.33
C TYR A 96 0.97 17.21 5.47
N PHE A 97 0.10 17.84 4.66
CA PHE A 97 -0.02 19.30 4.63
C PHE A 97 -0.98 19.85 5.68
N THR A 98 -2.01 19.11 6.10
CA THR A 98 -3.03 19.60 7.05
C THR A 98 -2.92 19.01 8.46
N GLY A 99 -2.24 17.88 8.61
CA GLY A 99 -2.18 17.12 9.85
C GLY A 99 -3.48 16.37 10.18
N LEU A 100 -4.52 16.47 9.35
CA LEU A 100 -5.78 15.77 9.55
C LEU A 100 -5.64 14.31 9.12
N TRP A 101 -5.78 13.40 10.07
CA TRP A 101 -5.82 11.96 9.80
C TRP A 101 -7.23 11.51 9.48
N HIS A 102 -7.41 10.88 8.32
CA HIS A 102 -8.69 10.34 7.89
C HIS A 102 -8.53 9.03 7.12
N THR A 103 -9.63 8.27 7.02
CA THR A 103 -9.70 7.08 6.18
C THR A 103 -10.16 7.46 4.78
N THR A 104 -9.56 6.84 3.76
CA THR A 104 -10.08 6.96 2.38
C THR A 104 -11.23 5.98 2.21
N THR A 105 -12.39 6.49 1.83
CA THR A 105 -13.55 5.69 1.45
C THR A 105 -13.99 6.08 0.04
N GLU A 106 -15.17 5.64 -0.40
CA GLU A 106 -15.83 6.21 -1.57
C GLU A 106 -16.15 7.69 -1.38
N ARG A 107 -16.31 8.17 -0.14
CA ARG A 107 -16.62 9.56 0.16
C ARG A 107 -15.39 10.44 -0.08
N MET A 108 -15.58 11.49 -0.87
CA MET A 108 -14.57 12.47 -1.21
C MET A 108 -14.22 13.32 0.02
N ILE A 109 -12.96 13.33 0.42
CA ILE A 109 -12.41 14.30 1.38
C ILE A 109 -11.21 14.96 0.71
N TYR A 110 -11.37 16.20 0.27
CA TYR A 110 -10.32 16.99 -0.37
C TYR A 110 -10.03 18.25 0.43
N ALA A 111 -8.79 18.73 0.32
CA ALA A 111 -8.37 20.00 0.89
C ALA A 111 -7.73 20.85 -0.21
N PHE A 112 -8.26 22.04 -0.45
CA PHE A 112 -7.58 23.01 -1.30
C PHE A 112 -6.66 23.87 -0.44
N ILE A 113 -5.38 23.95 -0.82
CA ILE A 113 -4.38 24.82 -0.20
C ILE A 113 -4.18 26.04 -1.11
N PRO A 114 -4.70 27.22 -0.73
CA PRO A 114 -4.42 28.46 -1.44
C PRO A 114 -2.93 28.82 -1.39
N SER A 115 -2.40 29.44 -2.44
CA SER A 115 -1.02 29.99 -2.44
C SER A 115 -0.80 31.11 -1.43
N GLU A 116 -1.89 31.74 -0.97
CA GLU A 116 -1.94 32.80 0.04
C GLU A 116 -3.17 32.56 0.93
N GLY A 117 -3.01 32.69 2.25
CA GLY A 117 -4.05 32.42 3.23
C GLY A 117 -3.56 31.53 4.37
N GLU A 118 -4.31 31.53 5.47
CA GLU A 118 -3.89 30.91 6.74
C GLU A 118 -4.32 29.46 6.92
N GLY A 119 -5.19 28.91 6.06
CA GLY A 119 -5.75 27.58 6.25
C GLY A 119 -6.25 26.90 4.99
N PRO A 120 -6.50 25.58 5.07
CA PRO A 120 -7.11 24.80 4.00
C PRO A 120 -8.59 25.18 3.79
N ILE A 121 -9.06 25.03 2.56
CA ILE A 121 -10.48 25.01 2.21
C ILE A 121 -10.90 23.56 2.02
N TRP A 122 -11.79 23.07 2.87
CA TRP A 122 -12.19 21.66 2.89
C TRP A 122 -13.39 21.36 1.97
N PHE A 123 -13.42 20.16 1.39
CA PHE A 123 -14.56 19.60 0.67
C PHE A 123 -14.81 18.18 1.18
N TYR A 124 -15.90 17.97 1.91
CA TYR A 124 -16.02 16.78 2.77
C TYR A 124 -17.46 16.31 3.02
N PRO A 125 -17.68 15.03 3.40
CA PRO A 125 -19.00 14.51 3.74
C PRO A 125 -19.40 14.91 5.17
N ALA A 126 -20.70 14.99 5.43
CA ALA A 126 -21.24 15.32 6.74
C ALA A 126 -20.86 14.30 7.83
N LEU A 127 -20.62 13.05 7.44
CA LEU A 127 -20.14 12.00 8.35
C LEU A 127 -18.79 12.35 9.00
N ASP A 128 -17.93 13.11 8.31
CA ASP A 128 -16.61 13.50 8.79
C ASP A 128 -16.56 14.96 9.28
N ARG A 129 -17.71 15.64 9.42
CA ARG A 129 -17.81 17.04 9.85
C ARG A 129 -17.05 17.30 11.14
N ASP A 130 -17.37 16.55 12.19
CA ASP A 130 -16.77 16.78 13.50
C ASP A 130 -15.27 16.48 13.50
N LEU A 131 -14.82 15.54 12.68
CA LEU A 131 -13.39 15.26 12.50
C LEU A 131 -12.68 16.46 11.86
N ILE A 132 -13.28 17.07 10.85
CA ILE A 132 -12.68 18.17 10.08
C ILE A 132 -12.75 19.50 10.84
N GLU A 133 -13.94 19.86 11.35
CA GLU A 133 -14.19 21.15 12.00
C GLU A 133 -13.50 21.27 13.37
N SER A 134 -13.24 20.16 14.05
CA SER A 134 -12.48 20.16 15.33
C SER A 134 -10.95 20.19 15.16
N TRP A 135 -10.45 20.21 13.93
CA TRP A 135 -9.01 20.28 13.64
C TRP A 135 -8.62 21.66 13.09
N TRP A 136 -7.76 21.71 12.08
CA TRP A 136 -7.39 22.91 11.35
C TRP A 136 -8.43 23.23 10.28
N PHE A 137 -9.54 23.79 10.73
CA PHE A 137 -10.62 24.27 9.88
C PHE A 137 -10.58 25.80 9.79
N ALA A 138 -10.65 26.32 8.57
CA ALA A 138 -10.76 27.76 8.30
C ALA A 138 -11.99 28.05 7.44
N ASP A 139 -12.16 27.24 6.39
CA ASP A 139 -13.26 27.35 5.44
C ASP A 139 -13.50 25.95 4.82
N GLY A 140 -14.69 25.73 4.28
CA GLY A 140 -15.00 24.52 3.54
C GLY A 140 -16.44 24.43 3.11
N GLU A 141 -16.74 23.35 2.41
CA GLU A 141 -18.08 22.96 2.04
C GLU A 141 -18.33 21.51 2.41
N MET A 142 -19.51 21.27 2.96
CA MET A 142 -19.98 19.96 3.37
C MET A 142 -21.06 19.48 2.39
N TYR A 143 -20.95 18.24 1.94
CA TYR A 143 -22.04 17.52 1.29
C TYR A 143 -22.52 16.41 2.22
N PHE A 144 -23.72 15.85 2.02
CA PHE A 144 -24.24 14.86 2.98
C PHE A 144 -23.55 13.49 2.88
N ASP A 145 -23.69 12.79 1.74
CA ASP A 145 -23.12 11.45 1.53
C ASP A 145 -22.77 11.21 0.03
N TRP A 146 -22.12 10.10 -0.33
CA TRP A 146 -21.64 9.81 -1.70
C TRP A 146 -22.72 9.93 -2.78
N HIS A 147 -23.98 9.67 -2.43
CA HIS A 147 -25.16 9.92 -3.26
C HIS A 147 -25.91 11.17 -2.80
N HIS A 148 -25.20 12.29 -2.71
CA HIS A 148 -25.76 13.58 -2.33
C HIS A 148 -26.78 14.08 -3.37
N ALA A 149 -27.94 14.50 -2.87
CA ALA A 149 -28.88 15.34 -3.60
C ALA A 149 -28.68 16.79 -3.12
N GLU A 150 -28.81 17.75 -4.03
CA GLU A 150 -28.70 19.17 -3.71
C GLU A 150 -29.69 19.55 -2.59
N SER A 151 -29.20 20.30 -1.59
CA SER A 151 -29.92 20.67 -0.36
C SER A 151 -30.44 19.48 0.48
N GLY A 152 -29.99 18.25 0.20
CA GLY A 152 -30.38 17.08 0.96
C GLY A 152 -29.50 16.90 2.19
N PHE A 153 -29.91 17.44 3.34
CA PHE A 153 -29.23 17.31 4.62
C PHE A 153 -30.14 16.73 5.72
N PRO A 154 -30.31 15.40 5.79
CA PRO A 154 -31.15 14.76 6.80
C PRO A 154 -30.80 15.10 8.25
N HIS A 155 -29.51 15.36 8.54
CA HIS A 155 -29.08 15.76 9.88
C HIS A 155 -29.52 17.18 10.27
N LEU A 156 -30.00 17.98 9.30
CA LEU A 156 -30.62 19.29 9.49
C LEU A 156 -32.16 19.23 9.34
N GLY A 157 -32.74 18.02 9.23
CA GLY A 157 -34.17 17.84 8.99
C GLY A 157 -34.59 17.97 7.51
N GLU A 158 -33.65 18.15 6.59
CA GLU A 158 -33.92 18.35 5.17
C GLU A 158 -33.86 17.02 4.41
N VAL A 159 -35.03 16.47 4.08
CA VAL A 159 -35.15 15.23 3.30
C VAL A 159 -35.60 15.57 1.89
N VAL A 160 -34.64 15.58 0.97
CA VAL A 160 -34.86 15.96 -0.44
C VAL A 160 -34.61 14.75 -1.35
N LYS A 161 -35.46 14.60 -2.37
CA LYS A 161 -35.23 13.70 -3.51
C LYS A 161 -34.81 14.54 -4.71
N GLY A 162 -33.64 14.25 -5.26
CA GLY A 162 -33.11 14.99 -6.41
C GLY A 162 -32.11 14.18 -7.22
N PRO A 163 -31.63 14.73 -8.35
CA PRO A 163 -30.52 14.13 -9.08
C PRO A 163 -29.26 14.10 -8.21
N LYS A 164 -28.39 13.12 -8.47
CA LYS A 164 -27.09 13.03 -7.80
C LYS A 164 -26.21 14.21 -8.20
N VAL A 165 -25.66 14.91 -7.20
CA VAL A 165 -24.64 15.95 -7.40
C VAL A 165 -23.31 15.32 -7.81
N ASP A 166 -22.65 15.92 -8.80
CA ASP A 166 -21.29 15.54 -9.18
C ASP A 166 -20.27 16.22 -8.26
N LEU A 167 -19.65 15.46 -7.36
CA LEU A 167 -18.78 16.00 -6.31
C LEU A 167 -17.54 16.74 -6.87
N TRP A 168 -17.06 16.40 -8.07
CA TRP A 168 -15.95 17.14 -8.68
C TRP A 168 -16.38 18.51 -9.18
N GLU A 169 -17.57 18.61 -9.76
CA GLU A 169 -18.13 19.89 -10.20
C GLU A 169 -18.54 20.72 -9.00
N TRP A 170 -19.15 20.12 -7.98
CA TRP A 170 -19.49 20.77 -6.73
C TRP A 170 -18.26 21.40 -6.05
N ALA A 171 -17.17 20.64 -5.89
CA ALA A 171 -15.93 21.18 -5.32
C ALA A 171 -15.36 22.31 -6.20
N ALA A 172 -15.40 22.16 -7.51
CA ALA A 172 -14.96 23.20 -8.45
C ALA A 172 -15.83 24.46 -8.38
N GLU A 173 -17.16 24.34 -8.24
CA GLU A 173 -18.06 25.49 -8.07
C GLU A 173 -17.77 26.19 -6.73
N GLY A 174 -17.42 25.44 -5.68
CA GLY A 174 -16.96 26.02 -4.42
C GLY A 174 -15.67 26.83 -4.55
N LEU A 175 -14.70 26.35 -5.35
CA LEU A 175 -13.50 27.13 -5.69
C LEU A 175 -13.83 28.36 -6.54
N LYS A 176 -14.78 28.24 -7.48
CA LYS A 176 -15.23 29.33 -8.33
C LYS A 176 -15.88 30.46 -7.51
N ARG A 177 -16.76 30.12 -6.57
CA ARG A 177 -17.40 31.11 -5.66
C ARG A 177 -16.37 31.89 -4.84
N ARG A 178 -15.25 31.25 -4.50
CA ARG A 178 -14.10 31.86 -3.81
C ARG A 178 -13.14 32.61 -4.73
N GLY A 179 -13.44 32.72 -6.02
CA GLY A 179 -12.66 33.52 -6.98
C GLY A 179 -11.45 32.83 -7.59
N TYR A 180 -11.29 31.51 -7.44
CA TYR A 180 -10.13 30.75 -7.95
C TYR A 180 -10.17 30.46 -9.47
N THR A 181 -10.89 31.24 -10.27
CA THR A 181 -10.93 31.12 -11.74
C THR A 181 -9.86 31.93 -12.46
N ARG A 182 -9.28 32.94 -11.79
CA ARG A 182 -8.41 33.95 -12.42
C ARG A 182 -6.99 33.46 -12.72
N ARG A 183 -6.49 32.49 -11.95
CA ARG A 183 -5.11 32.00 -12.01
C ARG A 183 -5.06 30.49 -12.20
N LYS A 184 -3.87 29.94 -12.47
CA LYS A 184 -3.69 28.50 -12.59
C LYS A 184 -3.91 27.82 -11.25
N LEU A 185 -4.55 26.65 -11.28
CA LEU A 185 -4.66 25.76 -10.13
C LEU A 185 -3.92 24.47 -10.45
N ALA A 186 -3.44 23.82 -9.41
CA ALA A 186 -2.86 22.49 -9.49
C ALA A 186 -3.77 21.48 -8.78
N ALA A 187 -3.56 20.20 -9.10
CA ALA A 187 -3.99 19.07 -8.29
C ALA A 187 -2.76 18.28 -7.89
N ASP A 188 -2.80 17.60 -6.75
CA ASP A 188 -1.71 16.74 -6.28
C ASP A 188 -1.64 15.37 -6.98
N ALA A 189 -2.40 15.21 -8.06
CA ALA A 189 -2.45 14.05 -8.93
C ALA A 189 -2.75 14.49 -10.38
N GLU A 190 -2.33 13.66 -11.36
CA GLU A 190 -2.79 13.81 -12.73
C GLU A 190 -4.29 13.46 -12.81
N LEU A 191 -5.12 14.48 -13.07
CA LEU A 191 -6.56 14.28 -13.21
C LEU A 191 -6.88 13.56 -14.51
N VAL A 192 -7.66 12.47 -14.40
CA VAL A 192 -8.12 11.73 -15.58
C VAL A 192 -8.96 12.62 -16.51
N PRO A 193 -8.98 12.36 -17.83
CA PRO A 193 -9.64 13.25 -18.79
C PRO A 193 -11.11 13.55 -18.51
N SER A 194 -11.86 12.60 -17.93
CA SER A 194 -13.26 12.80 -17.56
C SER A 194 -13.44 13.81 -16.42
N VAL A 195 -12.57 13.79 -15.42
CA VAL A 195 -12.55 14.78 -14.33
C VAL A 195 -12.09 16.12 -14.88
N GLN A 196 -11.03 16.13 -15.69
CA GLN A 196 -10.50 17.38 -16.23
C GLN A 196 -11.51 18.15 -17.09
N LYS A 197 -12.36 17.45 -17.86
CA LYS A 197 -13.45 18.09 -18.61
C LYS A 197 -14.43 18.83 -17.70
N LYS A 198 -14.75 18.27 -16.53
CA LYS A 198 -15.64 18.89 -15.54
C LYS A 198 -15.00 20.12 -14.92
N ILE A 199 -13.74 19.99 -14.50
CA ILE A 199 -12.93 21.10 -13.99
C ILE A 199 -12.87 22.25 -14.99
N VAL A 200 -12.58 21.96 -16.26
CA VAL A 200 -12.55 22.98 -17.34
C VAL A 200 -13.92 23.61 -17.55
N ARG A 201 -15.01 22.83 -17.49
CA ARG A 201 -16.37 23.36 -17.64
C ARG A 201 -16.73 24.36 -16.53
N THR A 202 -16.33 24.09 -15.29
CA THR A 202 -16.68 24.93 -14.13
C THR A 202 -15.70 26.09 -13.92
N LEU A 203 -14.40 25.82 -13.98
CA LEU A 203 -13.34 26.81 -13.71
C LEU A 203 -12.79 27.49 -14.97
N GLY A 204 -13.22 27.05 -16.16
CA GLY A 204 -12.75 27.56 -17.46
C GLY A 204 -11.37 27.06 -17.88
N ARG A 205 -10.66 26.31 -17.02
CA ARG A 205 -9.26 25.93 -17.24
C ARG A 205 -8.90 24.59 -16.60
N ALA A 206 -7.92 23.93 -17.20
CA ALA A 206 -7.32 22.70 -16.70
C ALA A 206 -6.50 22.95 -15.42
N MET A 207 -6.56 22.01 -14.47
CA MET A 207 -5.59 21.90 -13.37
C MET A 207 -4.30 21.21 -13.84
N SER A 208 -3.16 21.69 -13.38
CA SER A 208 -1.85 21.07 -13.62
C SER A 208 -1.58 19.93 -12.62
N ASP A 209 -0.80 18.92 -13.04
CA ASP A 209 -0.31 17.87 -12.16
C ASP A 209 0.86 18.36 -11.30
N MET A 210 0.73 18.21 -9.98
CA MET A 210 1.76 18.53 -9.01
C MET A 210 2.16 17.33 -8.14
N SER A 211 1.76 16.11 -8.52
CA SER A 211 2.05 14.86 -7.81
C SER A 211 3.54 14.68 -7.50
N ALA A 212 4.40 14.91 -8.49
CA ALA A 212 5.86 14.80 -8.32
C ALA A 212 6.41 15.83 -7.32
N ALA A 213 5.91 17.07 -7.34
CA ALA A 213 6.39 18.09 -6.41
C ALA A 213 5.93 17.82 -4.97
N CYS A 214 4.69 17.38 -4.76
CA CYS A 214 4.19 16.93 -3.46
C CYS A 214 4.98 15.72 -2.95
N MET A 215 5.22 14.72 -3.81
CA MET A 215 6.03 13.54 -3.47
C MET A 215 7.47 13.93 -3.09
N ASN A 216 8.11 14.83 -3.86
CA ASN A 216 9.46 15.30 -3.58
C ASN A 216 9.59 15.96 -2.20
N MET A 217 8.56 16.68 -1.75
CA MET A 217 8.53 17.26 -0.40
C MET A 217 8.45 16.19 0.69
N ARG A 218 7.77 15.08 0.42
CA ARG A 218 7.60 13.95 1.34
C ARG A 218 8.78 12.97 1.36
N MET A 219 9.55 12.88 0.27
CA MET A 219 10.72 11.99 0.20
C MET A 219 11.83 12.42 1.16
N ARG A 220 12.06 13.72 1.34
CA ARG A 220 13.06 14.24 2.28
C ARG A 220 12.44 14.42 3.65
N LYS A 221 12.81 13.54 4.58
CA LYS A 221 12.30 13.52 5.95
C LYS A 221 12.90 14.65 6.78
N THR A 222 12.06 15.28 7.57
CA THR A 222 12.46 16.19 8.65
C THR A 222 13.07 15.40 9.81
N PRO A 223 13.89 16.02 10.67
CA PRO A 223 14.37 15.37 11.89
C PRO A 223 13.23 14.80 12.75
N GLU A 224 12.09 15.50 12.81
CA GLU A 224 10.92 15.06 13.58
C GLU A 224 10.27 13.78 13.00
N GLU A 225 10.20 13.65 11.67
CA GLU A 225 9.75 12.42 11.01
C GLU A 225 10.72 11.26 11.25
N LEU A 226 12.03 11.52 11.18
CA LEU A 226 13.06 10.51 11.42
C LEU A 226 13.05 9.98 12.85
N ALA A 227 12.85 10.86 13.84
CA ALA A 227 12.75 10.47 15.24
C ALA A 227 11.53 9.56 15.50
N LEU A 228 10.37 9.86 14.89
CA LEU A 228 9.21 8.96 14.96
C LEU A 228 9.47 7.62 14.25
N ALA A 229 10.12 7.65 13.09
CA ALA A 229 10.49 6.43 12.38
C ALA A 229 11.44 5.55 13.23
N ARG A 230 12.43 6.15 13.91
CA ARG A 230 13.31 5.45 14.84
C ARG A 230 12.52 4.81 15.98
N ARG A 231 11.58 5.54 16.60
CA ARG A 231 10.68 4.99 17.63
C ARG A 231 9.87 3.80 17.10
N ALA A 232 9.27 3.93 15.92
CA ALA A 232 8.48 2.87 15.30
C ALA A 232 9.31 1.59 15.04
N TYR A 233 10.52 1.74 14.48
CA TYR A 233 11.41 0.60 14.22
C TYR A 233 11.94 -0.04 15.51
N ALA A 234 12.17 0.73 16.58
CA ALA A 234 12.55 0.19 17.88
C ALA A 234 11.46 -0.74 18.46
N TYR A 235 10.18 -0.38 18.35
CA TYR A 235 9.10 -1.32 18.68
C TYR A 235 9.11 -2.54 17.75
N PHE A 236 9.34 -2.31 16.46
CA PHE A 236 9.29 -3.37 15.48
C PHE A 236 10.40 -4.42 15.65
N ASP A 237 11.58 -4.01 16.09
CA ASP A 237 12.68 -4.91 16.46
C ASP A 237 12.29 -5.79 17.64
N ARG A 238 11.68 -5.21 18.68
CA ARG A 238 11.18 -5.96 19.86
C ARG A 238 10.10 -6.97 19.49
N ILE A 239 9.18 -6.59 18.59
CA ILE A 239 8.15 -7.49 18.06
C ILE A 239 8.78 -8.67 17.31
N HIS A 240 9.80 -8.42 16.49
CA HIS A 240 10.51 -9.50 15.79
C HIS A 240 11.32 -10.39 16.73
N ALA A 241 11.95 -9.81 17.77
CA ALA A 241 12.64 -10.59 18.79
C ALA A 241 11.66 -11.52 19.54
N PHE A 242 10.50 -11.00 19.92
CA PHE A 242 9.41 -11.79 20.49
C PHE A 242 9.00 -12.95 19.56
N ALA A 243 8.70 -12.64 18.29
CA ALA A 243 8.27 -13.64 17.33
C ALA A 243 9.33 -14.72 17.07
N ARG A 244 10.61 -14.34 17.07
CA ARG A 244 11.74 -15.27 16.94
C ARG A 244 11.87 -16.17 18.16
N ASP A 245 11.77 -15.64 19.37
CA ASP A 245 11.85 -16.44 20.60
C ASP A 245 10.66 -17.39 20.72
N LEU A 246 9.46 -16.96 20.32
CA LEU A 246 8.28 -17.82 20.22
C LEU A 246 8.54 -19.00 19.27
N LEU A 247 9.08 -18.72 18.08
CA LEU A 247 9.45 -19.74 17.10
C LEU A 247 10.53 -20.69 17.62
N LEU A 248 11.54 -20.19 18.34
CA LEU A 248 12.60 -21.03 18.90
C LEU A 248 12.12 -21.93 20.04
N THR A 249 11.16 -21.43 20.83
CA THR A 249 10.63 -22.15 22.00
C THR A 249 9.68 -23.27 21.58
N HIS A 250 8.80 -23.03 20.60
CA HIS A 250 7.74 -23.96 20.24
C HIS A 250 7.91 -24.62 18.87
N GLY A 251 8.77 -24.07 18.01
CA GLY A 251 9.19 -24.68 16.75
C GLY A 251 8.02 -25.17 15.88
N THR A 252 7.98 -26.48 15.65
CA THR A 252 7.02 -27.14 14.75
C THR A 252 5.64 -27.41 15.35
N ASP A 253 5.41 -26.99 16.60
CA ASP A 253 4.08 -27.08 17.24
C ASP A 253 3.17 -25.94 16.80
N LEU A 254 3.74 -24.91 16.17
CA LEU A 254 3.04 -23.73 15.68
C LEU A 254 2.62 -23.85 14.22
N ILE A 255 1.62 -23.06 13.87
CA ILE A 255 1.33 -22.65 12.49
C ILE A 255 1.76 -21.20 12.29
N ASP A 256 1.92 -20.77 11.04
CA ASP A 256 2.27 -19.39 10.70
C ASP A 256 1.26 -18.35 11.26
N TYR A 257 -0.05 -18.66 11.26
CA TYR A 257 -1.07 -17.81 11.89
C TYR A 257 -0.86 -17.57 13.39
N ASP A 258 -0.46 -18.60 14.14
CA ASP A 258 -0.27 -18.52 15.60
C ASP A 258 0.88 -17.54 15.91
N ILE A 259 1.97 -17.61 15.14
CA ILE A 259 3.12 -16.69 15.27
C ILE A 259 2.72 -15.25 14.93
N ALA A 260 2.01 -15.06 13.81
CA ALA A 260 1.58 -13.75 13.34
C ALA A 260 0.67 -13.06 14.38
N SER A 261 -0.37 -13.76 14.82
CA SER A 261 -1.35 -13.24 15.77
C SER A 261 -0.72 -12.91 17.13
N ALA A 262 0.16 -13.78 17.62
CA ALA A 262 0.87 -13.55 18.88
C ALA A 262 1.75 -12.32 18.82
N ALA A 263 2.53 -12.17 17.75
CA ALA A 263 3.45 -11.06 17.57
C ALA A 263 2.71 -9.73 17.37
N GLU A 264 1.61 -9.73 16.61
CA GLU A 264 0.77 -8.55 16.43
C GLU A 264 0.11 -8.12 17.74
N LYS A 265 -0.40 -9.08 18.53
CA LYS A 265 -0.93 -8.80 19.86
C LYS A 265 0.13 -8.22 20.80
N TYR A 266 1.30 -8.88 20.90
CA TYR A 266 2.41 -8.38 21.71
C TYR A 266 2.82 -6.96 21.29
N GLY A 267 2.94 -6.71 19.99
CA GLY A 267 3.26 -5.40 19.45
C GLY A 267 2.20 -4.35 19.76
N THR A 268 0.92 -4.72 19.66
CA THR A 268 -0.20 -3.84 20.00
C THR A 268 -0.15 -3.44 21.46
N ASP A 269 -0.06 -4.41 22.38
CA ASP A 269 0.02 -4.12 23.81
C ASP A 269 1.26 -3.29 24.16
N LEU A 270 2.40 -3.62 23.53
CA LEU A 270 3.65 -2.90 23.73
C LEU A 270 3.55 -1.43 23.32
N VAL A 271 3.08 -1.15 22.11
CA VAL A 271 2.96 0.22 21.62
C VAL A 271 1.88 0.96 22.41
N MET A 272 0.72 0.33 22.63
CA MET A 272 -0.39 0.95 23.35
C MET A 272 -0.11 1.17 24.84
N ALA A 273 0.92 0.56 25.43
CA ALA A 273 1.37 0.93 26.77
C ALA A 273 1.95 2.35 26.82
N ASP A 274 2.55 2.81 25.72
CA ASP A 274 3.33 4.05 25.66
C ASP A 274 2.59 5.21 24.96
N ILE A 275 1.48 4.94 24.27
CA ILE A 275 0.75 5.95 23.49
C ILE A 275 -0.29 6.66 24.36
N VAL A 276 -0.23 7.99 24.39
CA VAL A 276 -1.23 8.83 25.05
C VAL A 276 -2.51 8.85 24.21
N ARG A 277 -3.64 8.47 24.85
CA ARG A 277 -4.95 8.40 24.19
C ARG A 277 -6.09 8.44 25.21
N ASP A 278 -7.23 8.96 24.76
CA ASP A 278 -8.49 9.05 25.52
C ASP A 278 -9.70 8.48 24.75
N GLY A 279 -9.48 8.02 23.51
CA GLY A 279 -10.54 7.54 22.61
C GLY A 279 -11.23 8.63 21.78
N GLY A 280 -10.85 9.90 21.98
CA GLY A 280 -11.32 11.03 21.18
C GLY A 280 -10.66 11.11 19.79
N PRO A 281 -11.22 11.93 18.88
CA PRO A 281 -10.61 12.19 17.58
C PRO A 281 -9.24 12.83 17.75
N HIS A 282 -8.40 12.71 16.70
CA HIS A 282 -7.05 13.31 16.61
C HIS A 282 -5.98 12.76 17.55
N MET A 283 -6.36 11.94 18.54
CA MET A 283 -5.47 11.23 19.46
C MET A 283 -5.09 9.85 18.93
N ALA A 284 -3.87 9.38 19.22
CA ALA A 284 -3.34 8.08 18.77
C ALA A 284 -3.50 7.77 17.27
N VAL A 285 -3.46 8.80 16.42
CA VAL A 285 -3.65 8.67 14.97
C VAL A 285 -2.37 8.22 14.23
N GLY A 286 -2.55 7.64 13.05
CA GLY A 286 -1.44 7.21 12.21
C GLY A 286 -0.66 6.02 12.75
N ILE A 287 -1.25 5.29 13.68
CA ILE A 287 -0.67 4.07 14.24
C ILE A 287 -1.05 2.88 13.37
N THR A 288 -0.08 2.07 13.00
CA THR A 288 -0.29 0.81 12.29
C THR A 288 0.60 -0.23 12.94
N ILE A 289 0.03 -1.37 13.32
CA ILE A 289 0.76 -2.52 13.86
C ILE A 289 0.17 -3.72 13.14
N GLY A 290 0.93 -4.25 12.19
CA GLY A 290 0.53 -5.43 11.43
C GLY A 290 1.70 -6.39 11.36
N VAL A 291 1.50 -7.64 11.78
CA VAL A 291 2.52 -8.68 11.71
C VAL A 291 1.95 -9.91 11.02
N GLY A 292 2.64 -10.36 9.98
CA GLY A 292 2.38 -11.59 9.27
C GLY A 292 3.53 -12.58 9.44
N CYS A 293 3.19 -13.86 9.32
CA CYS A 293 4.15 -14.95 9.20
C CYS A 293 3.74 -15.85 8.04
N ARG A 294 4.73 -16.39 7.31
CA ARG A 294 4.53 -17.30 6.18
C ARG A 294 5.48 -18.47 6.33
N ALA A 295 4.97 -19.71 6.29
CA ALA A 295 5.79 -20.92 6.33
C ALA A 295 5.85 -21.62 4.96
N GLY A 296 7.01 -22.20 4.66
CA GLY A 296 7.23 -23.06 3.50
C GLY A 296 6.98 -22.36 2.17
N LYS A 297 6.21 -23.01 1.29
CA LYS A 297 5.99 -22.54 -0.10
C LYS A 297 5.42 -21.12 -0.19
N ALA A 298 4.69 -20.67 0.84
CA ALA A 298 4.13 -19.32 0.88
C ALA A 298 5.21 -18.22 0.84
N THR A 299 6.43 -18.51 1.31
CA THR A 299 7.54 -17.53 1.29
C THR A 299 8.04 -17.22 -0.13
N SER A 300 7.69 -18.04 -1.12
CA SER A 300 8.08 -17.82 -2.53
C SER A 300 7.20 -16.81 -3.26
N TYR A 301 6.11 -16.33 -2.62
CA TYR A 301 5.19 -15.35 -3.18
C TYR A 301 5.32 -14.04 -2.42
N PRO A 302 5.72 -12.92 -3.05
CA PRO A 302 5.88 -11.64 -2.36
C PRO A 302 4.54 -11.07 -1.88
N HIS A 303 3.48 -11.23 -2.69
CA HIS A 303 2.11 -10.84 -2.38
C HIS A 303 1.17 -12.06 -2.52
N PRO A 304 1.20 -13.01 -1.56
CA PRO A 304 0.33 -14.17 -1.58
C PRO A 304 -1.14 -13.74 -1.47
N ASN A 305 -2.05 -14.52 -2.06
CA ASN A 305 -3.49 -14.25 -2.06
C ASN A 305 -4.30 -15.24 -1.21
N GLN A 306 -3.60 -16.15 -0.52
CA GLN A 306 -4.19 -17.16 0.35
C GLN A 306 -4.13 -16.74 1.82
N PHE A 307 -5.03 -17.30 2.62
CA PHE A 307 -4.94 -17.24 4.08
C PHE A 307 -3.75 -18.08 4.56
N HIS A 308 -2.98 -17.57 5.51
CA HIS A 308 -1.85 -18.28 6.10
C HIS A 308 -2.31 -19.09 7.30
N HIS A 309 -2.24 -20.42 7.18
CA HIS A 309 -2.55 -21.37 8.27
C HIS A 309 -1.73 -22.66 8.05
N ASN A 310 -0.45 -22.50 7.72
CA ASN A 310 0.46 -23.60 7.41
C ASN A 310 1.25 -23.99 8.64
N LYS A 311 1.43 -25.29 8.84
CA LYS A 311 2.30 -25.81 9.90
C LYS A 311 3.74 -25.40 9.67
N VAL A 312 4.41 -25.02 10.75
CA VAL A 312 5.85 -24.81 10.76
C VAL A 312 6.55 -26.17 10.71
N GLU A 313 7.41 -26.40 9.72
CA GLU A 313 8.12 -27.67 9.56
C GLU A 313 9.63 -27.47 9.45
N ARG A 314 10.37 -28.51 9.88
CA ARG A 314 11.82 -28.58 9.71
C ARG A 314 12.18 -28.63 8.22
N GLY A 315 13.29 -28.00 7.85
CA GLY A 315 13.77 -27.95 6.47
C GLY A 315 13.04 -26.94 5.57
N GLN A 316 12.14 -26.12 6.13
CA GLN A 316 11.43 -25.09 5.38
C GLN A 316 12.01 -23.69 5.61
N ALA A 317 11.72 -22.79 4.66
CA ALA A 317 11.85 -21.35 4.87
C ALA A 317 10.65 -20.83 5.66
N LEU A 318 10.85 -19.76 6.41
CA LEU A 318 9.81 -19.03 7.12
C LEU A 318 10.09 -17.53 6.99
N GLN A 319 9.07 -16.70 6.90
CA GLN A 319 9.23 -15.25 6.91
C GLN A 319 8.31 -14.65 7.96
N ILE A 320 8.89 -13.83 8.84
CA ILE A 320 8.14 -12.93 9.71
C ILE A 320 8.28 -11.54 9.09
N ALA A 321 7.17 -10.85 8.89
CA ALA A 321 7.16 -9.56 8.22
C ALA A 321 5.97 -8.73 8.65
N GLY A 322 6.02 -7.43 8.45
CA GLY A 322 4.90 -6.59 8.81
C GLY A 322 5.17 -5.12 8.58
N VAL A 323 4.33 -4.30 9.19
CA VAL A 323 4.41 -2.85 9.15
C VAL A 323 4.15 -2.29 10.53
N VAL A 324 5.06 -1.44 11.01
CA VAL A 324 4.84 -0.64 12.22
C VAL A 324 4.98 0.84 11.87
N ARG A 325 3.99 1.65 12.26
CA ARG A 325 3.99 3.11 12.14
C ARG A 325 3.50 3.76 13.42
N ILE A 326 4.13 4.88 13.79
CA ILE A 326 3.72 5.79 14.88
C ILE A 326 3.59 7.19 14.26
N GLY A 327 2.43 7.83 14.41
CA GLY A 327 2.17 9.13 13.78
C GLY A 327 2.36 9.13 12.26
N GLY A 328 2.16 7.98 11.60
CA GLY A 328 2.40 7.78 10.17
C GLY A 328 3.85 7.50 9.77
N CYS A 329 4.80 7.60 10.68
CA CYS A 329 6.22 7.39 10.43
C CYS A 329 6.64 5.98 10.86
N GLY A 330 7.57 5.37 10.12
CA GLY A 330 7.96 3.97 10.28
C GLY A 330 7.96 3.28 8.92
N GLY A 331 7.70 1.97 8.90
CA GLY A 331 7.73 1.23 7.65
C GLY A 331 7.65 -0.27 7.83
N GLU A 332 8.07 -0.95 6.77
CA GLU A 332 8.07 -2.40 6.70
C GLU A 332 9.37 -2.96 7.27
N LEU A 333 9.29 -4.17 7.82
CA LEU A 333 10.43 -4.95 8.26
C LEU A 333 10.16 -6.41 7.95
N TYR A 334 11.14 -7.05 7.32
CA TYR A 334 11.07 -8.45 6.92
C TYR A 334 12.25 -9.19 7.52
N ARG A 335 11.99 -10.37 8.08
CA ARG A 335 12.99 -11.31 8.58
C ARG A 335 12.79 -12.68 7.94
N PRO A 336 13.59 -13.02 6.92
CA PRO A 336 13.61 -14.36 6.37
C PRO A 336 14.40 -15.30 7.30
N CYS A 337 13.79 -16.41 7.64
CA CYS A 337 14.30 -17.47 8.49
C CYS A 337 14.41 -18.78 7.69
N MET A 338 15.39 -19.61 8.04
CA MET A 338 15.51 -20.98 7.55
C MET A 338 15.46 -21.92 8.77
N ILE A 339 14.64 -22.97 8.70
CA ILE A 339 14.48 -23.95 9.78
C ILE A 339 15.29 -25.20 9.44
N ARG A 340 16.14 -25.66 10.37
CA ARG A 340 17.04 -26.80 10.13
C ARG A 340 16.24 -28.09 9.83
N PRO A 341 16.78 -29.01 9.01
CA PRO A 341 18.10 -28.99 8.36
C PRO A 341 18.16 -28.06 7.13
N TYR A 342 19.35 -27.53 6.82
CA TYR A 342 19.53 -26.62 5.67
C TYR A 342 20.09 -27.35 4.46
N THR A 343 19.48 -27.13 3.29
CA THR A 343 20.10 -27.49 2.02
C THR A 343 21.16 -26.47 1.62
N ASP A 344 22.12 -26.87 0.77
CA ASP A 344 23.12 -25.93 0.26
C ASP A 344 22.50 -24.82 -0.59
N HIS A 345 21.38 -25.12 -1.24
CA HIS A 345 20.59 -24.10 -1.93
C HIS A 345 20.03 -23.06 -0.95
N MET A 346 19.43 -23.47 0.17
CA MET A 346 18.92 -22.54 1.19
C MET A 346 20.02 -21.66 1.77
N LYS A 347 21.19 -22.25 2.07
CA LYS A 347 22.36 -21.49 2.54
C LYS A 347 22.77 -20.44 1.50
N LYS A 348 22.87 -20.84 0.23
CA LYS A 348 23.24 -19.94 -0.87
C LYS A 348 22.27 -18.77 -1.00
N ILE A 349 20.96 -19.04 -1.05
CA ILE A 349 19.94 -17.98 -1.20
C ILE A 349 19.94 -17.03 -0.01
N TRP A 350 20.04 -17.57 1.22
CA TRP A 350 20.08 -16.74 2.42
C TRP A 350 21.32 -15.82 2.43
N THR A 351 22.50 -16.38 2.10
CA THR A 351 23.75 -15.61 1.99
C THR A 351 23.65 -14.49 0.97
N VAL A 352 23.17 -14.78 -0.25
CA VAL A 352 23.04 -13.76 -1.30
C VAL A 352 22.01 -12.68 -0.92
N ASN A 353 20.90 -13.06 -0.26
CA ASN A 353 19.92 -12.09 0.21
C ASN A 353 20.49 -11.16 1.29
N ARG A 354 21.19 -11.72 2.30
CA ARG A 354 21.89 -10.94 3.33
C ARG A 354 22.89 -9.97 2.70
N ASP A 355 23.73 -10.46 1.79
CA ASP A 355 24.79 -9.64 1.18
C ASP A 355 24.20 -8.54 0.30
N ALA A 356 23.11 -8.80 -0.42
CA ALA A 356 22.37 -7.78 -1.15
C ALA A 356 21.79 -6.68 -0.23
N CYS A 357 21.30 -7.04 0.97
CA CYS A 357 20.86 -6.06 1.96
C CYS A 357 22.02 -5.21 2.50
N LEU A 358 23.19 -5.80 2.72
CA LEU A 358 24.40 -5.06 3.12
C LEU A 358 24.86 -4.10 2.02
N MET A 359 24.88 -4.56 0.76
CA MET A 359 25.15 -3.70 -0.40
C MET A 359 24.15 -2.54 -0.49
N GLN A 360 22.85 -2.78 -0.30
CA GLN A 360 21.84 -1.73 -0.31
C GLN A 360 22.16 -0.67 0.76
N LYS A 361 22.49 -1.09 1.98
CA LYS A 361 22.86 -0.20 3.09
C LYS A 361 24.08 0.65 2.73
N ASP A 362 25.14 0.03 2.22
CA ASP A 362 26.42 0.71 2.00
C ASP A 362 26.40 1.62 0.75
N LEU A 363 25.66 1.24 -0.30
CA LEU A 363 25.57 2.00 -1.55
C LEU A 363 24.52 3.13 -1.50
N SER A 364 23.59 3.10 -0.55
CA SER A 364 22.56 4.14 -0.39
C SER A 364 23.12 5.38 0.31
N CYS A 365 23.95 6.15 -0.39
CA CYS A 365 24.58 7.36 0.11
C CYS A 365 24.18 8.60 -0.71
N ALA A 366 24.43 9.79 -0.15
CA ALA A 366 24.12 11.06 -0.80
C ALA A 366 24.86 11.18 -2.15
N GLY A 367 24.12 11.55 -3.19
CA GLY A 367 24.65 11.70 -4.55
C GLY A 367 24.56 10.44 -5.43
N THR A 368 24.31 9.26 -4.85
CA THR A 368 24.16 8.01 -5.62
C THR A 368 22.76 7.89 -6.22
N PRO A 369 22.60 7.76 -7.55
CA PRO A 369 21.31 7.49 -8.16
C PRO A 369 20.72 6.15 -7.70
N CYS A 370 19.43 6.11 -7.36
CA CYS A 370 18.76 4.88 -6.89
C CYS A 370 18.91 3.71 -7.88
N GLN A 371 18.90 4.01 -9.19
CA GLN A 371 19.07 3.01 -10.24
C GLN A 371 20.47 2.36 -10.23
N ASP A 372 21.50 3.07 -9.76
CA ASP A 372 22.86 2.56 -9.74
C ASP A 372 23.03 1.57 -8.58
N VAL A 373 22.41 1.87 -7.42
CA VAL A 373 22.31 0.92 -6.30
C VAL A 373 21.62 -0.38 -6.74
N ALA A 374 20.45 -0.26 -7.39
CA ALA A 374 19.72 -1.41 -7.90
C ALA A 374 20.53 -2.20 -8.94
N CYS A 375 21.21 -1.51 -9.87
CA CYS A 375 22.04 -2.14 -10.89
C CYS A 375 23.18 -2.96 -10.26
N ALA A 376 23.87 -2.41 -9.26
CA ALA A 376 24.96 -3.10 -8.56
C ALA A 376 24.46 -4.37 -7.86
N ILE A 377 23.34 -4.29 -7.13
CA ILE A 377 22.75 -5.44 -6.43
C ILE A 377 22.31 -6.53 -7.43
N HIS A 378 21.67 -6.14 -8.54
CA HIS A 378 21.22 -7.11 -9.53
C HIS A 378 22.37 -7.78 -10.28
N ARG A 379 23.45 -7.06 -10.57
CA ARG A 379 24.67 -7.67 -11.14
C ARG A 379 25.25 -8.72 -10.20
N PHE A 380 25.42 -8.38 -8.92
CA PHE A 380 25.85 -9.33 -7.90
C PHE A 380 24.95 -10.57 -7.85
N GLN A 381 23.62 -10.40 -7.82
CA GLN A 381 22.69 -11.54 -7.81
C GLN A 381 22.83 -12.44 -9.07
N VAL A 382 23.01 -11.85 -10.25
CA VAL A 382 23.22 -12.60 -11.49
C VAL A 382 24.56 -13.34 -11.48
N GLU A 383 25.63 -12.71 -11.03
CA GLU A 383 26.97 -13.31 -10.87
C GLU A 383 26.96 -14.49 -9.89
N GLN A 384 26.16 -14.39 -8.82
CA GLN A 384 25.94 -15.48 -7.87
C GLN A 384 25.05 -16.61 -8.44
N GLY A 385 24.52 -16.48 -9.66
CA GLY A 385 23.78 -17.53 -10.36
C GLY A 385 22.39 -17.80 -9.76
N VAL A 386 21.76 -16.78 -9.17
CA VAL A 386 20.47 -16.91 -8.48
C VAL A 386 19.33 -16.15 -9.17
N GLN A 387 19.51 -15.69 -10.40
CA GLN A 387 18.53 -14.94 -11.21
C GLN A 387 17.14 -15.57 -11.33
N ASN A 388 17.03 -16.90 -11.22
CA ASN A 388 15.73 -17.60 -11.31
C ASN A 388 14.91 -17.55 -10.00
N THR A 389 15.48 -17.05 -8.90
CA THR A 389 14.79 -16.94 -7.60
C THR A 389 14.26 -15.54 -7.30
N PHE A 390 14.68 -14.51 -8.04
CA PHE A 390 14.26 -13.12 -7.78
C PHE A 390 13.03 -12.70 -8.57
N ILE A 391 12.72 -13.36 -9.70
CA ILE A 391 11.56 -13.07 -10.55
C ILE A 391 11.14 -14.35 -11.31
N THR A 392 10.16 -15.11 -10.84
CA THR A 392 9.50 -16.11 -11.72
C THR A 392 8.34 -15.50 -12.48
N GLY A 393 8.72 -14.61 -13.40
CA GLY A 393 8.03 -14.40 -14.67
C GLY A 393 8.68 -15.22 -15.78
N ARG A 394 9.13 -16.46 -15.52
CA ARG A 394 9.39 -17.42 -16.60
C ARG A 394 8.14 -18.27 -16.80
N ARG A 395 7.46 -18.00 -17.91
CA ARG A 395 6.65 -19.01 -18.60
C ARG A 395 7.51 -20.27 -18.67
N THR A 396 7.02 -21.35 -18.08
CA THR A 396 7.36 -22.70 -18.48
C THR A 396 6.90 -22.88 -19.92
N ALA A 397 7.67 -22.35 -20.88
CA ALA A 397 7.59 -22.82 -22.24
C ALA A 397 8.05 -24.27 -22.22
N ARG A 398 7.07 -25.18 -22.25
CA ARG A 398 7.28 -26.60 -22.57
C ARG A 398 8.29 -26.68 -23.70
N VAL A 399 9.46 -27.23 -23.41
CA VAL A 399 10.30 -27.84 -24.44
C VAL A 399 9.53 -29.06 -24.94
N ARG A 400 8.67 -28.85 -25.95
CA ARG A 400 8.33 -29.93 -26.88
C ARG A 400 9.32 -29.81 -28.02
N LYS A 401 10.34 -30.68 -28.01
CA LYS A 401 11.03 -31.09 -29.23
C LYS A 401 9.95 -31.67 -30.16
N ALA A 402 9.50 -30.88 -31.13
CA ALA A 402 8.77 -31.39 -32.27
C ALA A 402 9.78 -31.53 -33.41
N THR A 403 10.17 -32.77 -33.67
CA THR A 403 10.79 -33.19 -34.92
C THR A 403 9.82 -32.96 -36.07
N SER A 404 10.16 -32.08 -37.02
CA SER A 404 9.61 -32.17 -38.38
C SER A 404 10.60 -31.62 -39.41
N ARG A 405 10.76 -32.41 -40.48
CA ARG A 405 11.57 -32.16 -41.69
C ARG A 405 11.01 -31.01 -42.54
N PRO A 406 11.80 -30.46 -43.49
CA PRO A 406 11.52 -29.19 -44.14
C PRO A 406 10.54 -29.33 -45.30
N GLY A 407 9.64 -28.35 -45.45
CA GLY A 407 8.73 -28.29 -46.59
C GLY A 407 7.98 -26.95 -46.71
N SER A 408 8.33 -26.23 -47.77
CA SER A 408 7.56 -25.18 -48.46
C SER A 408 7.45 -23.75 -47.87
N ARG A 409 7.71 -22.81 -48.78
CA ARG A 409 7.71 -21.35 -48.67
C ARG A 409 6.27 -20.80 -48.54
N SER A 410 6.07 -19.73 -47.76
CA SER A 410 5.64 -18.41 -48.29
C SER A 410 5.42 -17.35 -47.19
N ALA A 411 5.63 -16.11 -47.61
CA ALA A 411 4.99 -14.87 -47.17
C ALA A 411 5.19 -14.34 -45.73
N MET A 412 6.12 -13.38 -45.68
CA MET A 412 6.36 -12.36 -44.66
C MET A 412 5.09 -11.52 -44.39
N LYS A 413 4.62 -11.47 -43.14
CA LYS A 413 3.78 -10.38 -42.62
C LYS A 413 4.25 -9.96 -41.23
N ARG A 414 4.64 -8.69 -41.11
CA ARG A 414 4.98 -7.99 -39.87
C ARG A 414 3.73 -7.87 -39.00
N SER A 415 3.80 -8.26 -37.73
CA SER A 415 2.83 -7.85 -36.72
C SER A 415 3.54 -7.17 -35.56
N SER A 416 3.13 -5.92 -35.33
CA SER A 416 3.56 -5.03 -34.27
C SER A 416 3.12 -5.54 -32.90
N ILE A 417 4.06 -5.55 -31.96
CA ILE A 417 3.84 -5.80 -30.53
C ILE A 417 2.98 -4.66 -29.95
N ARG A 418 1.75 -4.98 -29.53
CA ARG A 418 0.96 -4.12 -28.63
C ARG A 418 1.37 -4.44 -27.19
N ALA A 419 1.91 -3.43 -26.50
CA ALA A 419 2.10 -3.46 -25.06
C ALA A 419 0.73 -3.46 -24.36
N CYS A 420 0.47 -4.46 -23.54
CA CYS A 420 -0.73 -4.55 -22.71
C CYS A 420 -0.38 -4.02 -21.32
N ALA A 421 -0.86 -2.81 -21.00
CA ALA A 421 -0.81 -2.25 -19.66
C ALA A 421 -1.98 -2.85 -18.85
N PHE A 422 -1.67 -3.63 -17.81
CA PHE A 422 -2.66 -4.14 -16.87
C PHE A 422 -2.90 -3.09 -15.77
N ARG A 423 -4.10 -2.50 -15.75
CA ARG A 423 -4.66 -1.78 -14.60
C ARG A 423 -5.40 -2.80 -13.72
N SER A 424 -5.05 -2.88 -12.44
CA SER A 424 -5.88 -3.59 -11.46
C SER A 424 -6.96 -2.65 -10.93
N SER A 425 -8.21 -2.96 -11.22
CA SER A 425 -9.38 -2.41 -10.56
C SER A 425 -10.37 -3.56 -10.46
N LEU A 426 -10.54 -4.14 -9.28
CA LEU A 426 -11.54 -5.17 -9.04
C LEU A 426 -12.37 -4.76 -7.82
N VAL A 427 -13.50 -4.14 -8.16
CA VAL A 427 -14.70 -3.99 -7.33
C VAL A 427 -15.36 -5.36 -7.26
N CYS A 428 -15.61 -5.85 -6.05
CA CYS A 428 -16.31 -7.10 -5.83
C CYS A 428 -17.80 -6.79 -5.58
N SER A 429 -18.66 -7.10 -6.55
CA SER A 429 -20.12 -7.02 -6.41
C SER A 429 -20.67 -8.42 -6.13
N ILE A 430 -21.41 -8.56 -5.04
CA ILE A 430 -22.14 -9.76 -4.62
C ILE A 430 -23.43 -9.90 -5.48
N PRO A 431 -23.79 -11.08 -6.00
CA PRO A 431 -25.06 -11.28 -6.68
C PRO A 431 -26.19 -11.63 -5.68
N LYS A 432 -27.34 -10.98 -5.80
CA LYS A 432 -28.60 -11.42 -5.17
C LYS A 432 -29.30 -12.51 -6.01
N PRO A 433 -30.06 -13.42 -5.37
CA PRO A 433 -30.64 -14.59 -6.03
C PRO A 433 -31.91 -14.25 -6.83
N ALA A 434 -32.17 -15.13 -7.80
CA ALA A 434 -33.24 -15.07 -8.78
C ALA A 434 -34.64 -15.21 -8.17
N SER A 435 -35.59 -14.43 -8.69
CA SER A 435 -37.03 -14.69 -8.56
C SER A 435 -37.68 -14.67 -9.95
N VAL A 436 -38.11 -15.87 -10.35
CA VAL A 436 -39.31 -16.24 -11.12
C VAL A 436 -39.76 -15.30 -12.27
N ARG A 437 -39.63 -15.82 -13.50
CA ARG A 437 -40.32 -15.32 -14.69
C ARG A 437 -41.79 -15.75 -14.68
N THR A 438 -42.67 -14.80 -14.94
CA THR A 438 -43.90 -15.01 -15.72
C THR A 438 -43.90 -14.00 -16.86
N SER A 439 -44.00 -14.49 -18.09
CA SER A 439 -44.39 -13.70 -19.27
C SER A 439 -45.92 -13.80 -19.41
N PRO A 440 -46.62 -12.91 -20.15
CA PRO A 440 -46.56 -13.00 -21.61
C PRO A 440 -46.74 -11.69 -22.42
N THR A 441 -46.23 -11.77 -23.66
CA THR A 441 -46.82 -11.30 -24.95
C THR A 441 -46.85 -9.84 -25.41
N CYS A 442 -46.53 -9.73 -26.71
CA CYS A 442 -46.97 -8.76 -27.74
C CYS A 442 -46.37 -7.34 -27.69
N SER A 443 -46.02 -6.67 -28.78
CA SER A 443 -45.90 -6.98 -30.22
C SER A 443 -45.44 -5.69 -30.93
N ARG A 444 -44.55 -5.83 -31.92
CA ARG A 444 -44.39 -5.02 -33.16
C ARG A 444 -44.54 -3.48 -33.10
N LEU A 445 -43.52 -2.76 -33.61
CA LEU A 445 -43.59 -1.95 -34.86
C LEU A 445 -42.41 -0.94 -34.93
N CYS A 446 -41.56 -1.12 -35.95
CA CYS A 446 -40.88 -0.05 -36.70
C CYS A 446 -41.81 0.27 -37.91
N PRO A 447 -41.71 1.39 -38.70
CA PRO A 447 -40.45 1.97 -39.18
C PRO A 447 -40.44 3.47 -39.61
N ARG A 448 -39.30 3.87 -40.22
CA ARG A 448 -39.06 4.99 -41.19
C ARG A 448 -38.97 6.41 -40.60
N ASP A 449 -38.21 7.38 -41.12
CA ASP A 449 -37.26 7.56 -42.23
C ASP A 449 -36.62 8.95 -41.99
N ARG A 450 -35.36 9.18 -42.38
CA ARG A 450 -34.97 10.26 -43.33
C ARG A 450 -33.45 10.49 -43.41
N LEU A 451 -33.05 10.56 -44.68
CA LEU A 451 -31.75 10.91 -45.25
C LEU A 451 -31.28 12.33 -44.90
N CYS A 452 -29.96 12.51 -44.85
CA CYS A 452 -29.32 13.67 -45.48
C CYS A 452 -27.88 13.34 -45.93
N ARG A 453 -27.58 13.60 -47.21
CA ARG A 453 -26.27 13.52 -47.87
C ARG A 453 -25.83 14.95 -48.24
N CYS A 454 -24.52 15.24 -48.15
CA CYS A 454 -23.69 16.08 -49.04
C CYS A 454 -22.24 16.00 -48.51
N ARG A 455 -21.25 15.32 -49.13
CA ARG A 455 -20.44 15.57 -50.35
C ARG A 455 -19.73 16.93 -50.43
N GLY A 456 -18.38 16.90 -50.47
CA GLY A 456 -17.51 17.95 -51.02
C GLY A 456 -16.00 17.78 -50.77
N CYS A 457 -15.28 17.16 -51.73
CA CYS A 457 -13.88 17.35 -52.21
C CYS A 457 -12.69 17.54 -51.22
N ARG A 458 -11.66 16.67 -51.17
CA ARG A 458 -10.53 16.36 -52.10
C ARG A 458 -9.34 17.36 -52.08
N GLY A 459 -8.13 16.85 -51.80
CA GLY A 459 -6.85 17.48 -52.18
C GLY A 459 -5.67 17.02 -51.30
N ALA A 460 -4.57 16.53 -51.89
CA ALA A 460 -3.50 15.77 -51.23
C ALA A 460 -2.09 16.32 -51.54
N ARG A 461 -1.08 15.77 -50.82
CA ARG A 461 0.40 15.82 -51.03
C ARG A 461 1.09 17.09 -50.49
N SER A 462 2.33 17.10 -50.01
CA SER A 462 3.41 16.14 -49.70
C SER A 462 4.58 16.95 -49.10
N GLY A 463 5.40 16.39 -48.20
CA GLY A 463 6.69 17.00 -47.85
C GLY A 463 7.36 16.41 -46.61
N ARG A 464 8.43 15.64 -46.81
CA ARG A 464 9.36 15.16 -45.77
C ARG A 464 10.43 16.21 -45.47
N SER A 465 10.95 16.23 -44.24
CA SER A 465 12.38 16.06 -43.88
C SER A 465 12.82 16.93 -42.69
N SER A 466 13.51 16.28 -41.73
CA SER A 466 14.60 16.78 -40.83
C SER A 466 14.32 18.03 -39.99
N THR A 467 14.50 18.10 -38.67
CA THR A 467 15.73 17.96 -37.84
C THR A 467 15.23 18.29 -36.39
N PHE A 468 15.64 17.72 -35.25
CA PHE A 468 16.89 17.96 -34.51
C PHE A 468 16.78 17.18 -33.19
N CYS A 469 17.85 16.47 -32.85
CA CYS A 469 18.11 15.85 -31.56
C CYS A 469 18.96 16.83 -30.75
N LEU A 470 18.56 17.20 -29.53
CA LEU A 470 19.41 17.83 -28.51
C LEU A 470 18.67 17.77 -27.16
N TYR A 471 18.95 16.76 -26.34
CA TYR A 471 18.62 16.79 -24.91
C TYR A 471 19.91 17.14 -24.15
N THR A 472 20.00 18.37 -23.67
CA THR A 472 21.07 18.86 -22.81
C THR A 472 20.81 18.48 -21.36
N LYS A 473 21.83 17.90 -20.74
CA LYS A 473 22.01 17.73 -19.29
C LYS A 473 21.88 19.09 -18.58
N ARG A 474 21.15 19.15 -17.47
CA ARG A 474 21.45 20.09 -16.38
C ARG A 474 21.54 19.33 -15.07
N ARG A 475 22.78 19.32 -14.53
CA ARG A 475 23.07 19.11 -13.12
C ARG A 475 22.60 20.36 -12.37
N CYS A 476 21.97 20.18 -11.21
CA CYS A 476 21.95 21.20 -10.17
C CYS A 476 22.60 20.62 -8.91
N SER A 477 23.62 21.34 -8.47
CA SER A 477 24.19 21.39 -7.13
C SER A 477 23.15 21.76 -6.08
#